data_AF-A0A652YJD3-F1
#
_entry.id   AF-A0A652YJD3-F1
#
_cell.length_a   1.000
_cell.length_b   1.000
_cell.length_c   1.000
_cell.angle_alpha   90.00
_cell.angle_beta   90.00
_cell.angle_gamma   90.00
#
_symmetry.space_group_name_H-M   'P 1'
#
loop_
_entity.id
_entity.type
_entity.pdbx_description
1 polymer ?
#
loop_
_entity_poly.entity_id
_entity_poly.type
_entity_poly.pdbx_seq_one_letter_code
_entity_poly.pdbx_strand_id
1 'polypeptide(L)'
;MIFGQRESNSYLAAIFSYDFLDEHIGYETIARIHRGEIDDWIRDLAASGLFSAAEVRAAELAWHKNPRLLLDALLEDADEVSVKRWEIAWARLDRQSHSVHPAPVAEHG
;
A
#
# COMPACT_ATOMS: atom_id res chain seq x y z
N MET A 1 15.06 14.92 7.35
CA MET A 1 15.99 13.78 7.39
C MET A 1 15.11 12.55 7.52
N ILE A 2 14.91 11.85 6.41
CA ILE A 2 13.93 10.76 6.27
C ILE A 2 14.75 9.49 6.43
N PHE A 3 14.30 8.61 7.33
CA PHE A 3 14.99 7.44 7.88
C PHE A 3 15.71 6.60 6.83
N GLY A 4 16.73 5.82 7.24
CA GLY A 4 17.47 4.89 6.39
C GLY A 4 16.60 3.76 5.84
N GLN A 5 15.67 4.09 4.95
CA GLN A 5 14.58 3.27 4.41
C GLN A 5 15.08 2.09 3.57
N ARG A 6 16.28 2.19 2.97
CA ARG A 6 16.73 1.25 1.93
C ARG A 6 16.81 -0.21 2.40
N GLU A 7 17.19 -0.47 3.65
CA GLU A 7 17.31 -1.85 4.14
C GLU A 7 15.99 -2.40 4.70
N SER A 8 15.16 -1.55 5.31
CA SER A 8 13.86 -1.96 5.85
C SER A 8 12.84 -2.28 4.75
N ASN A 9 12.96 -1.61 3.61
CA ASN A 9 12.04 -1.78 2.49
C ASN A 9 12.28 -3.08 1.71
N SER A 10 13.56 -3.40 1.48
CA SER A 10 13.98 -4.64 0.85
C SER A 10 13.56 -5.88 1.66
N TYR A 11 13.47 -5.75 2.99
CA TYR A 11 13.00 -6.82 3.87
C TYR A 11 11.48 -7.05 3.80
N LEU A 12 10.67 -5.98 3.66
CA LEU A 12 9.24 -6.11 3.39
C LEU A 12 9.01 -6.82 2.05
N ALA A 13 9.70 -6.40 0.99
CA ALA A 13 9.60 -7.05 -0.32
C ALA A 13 10.00 -8.55 -0.28
N ALA A 14 10.96 -8.93 0.55
CA ALA A 14 11.42 -10.31 0.69
C ALA A 14 10.44 -11.23 1.44
N ILE A 15 9.76 -10.76 2.50
CA ILE A 15 8.74 -11.54 3.22
C ILE A 15 7.52 -11.79 2.32
N PHE A 16 7.16 -10.81 1.48
CA PHE A 16 5.96 -10.88 0.64
C PHE A 16 6.20 -11.44 -0.77
N SER A 17 7.46 -11.60 -1.22
CA SER A 17 7.81 -12.16 -2.53
C SER A 17 7.24 -13.56 -2.81
N TYR A 18 6.91 -14.36 -1.78
CA TYR A 18 6.35 -15.71 -1.98
C TYR A 18 4.88 -15.69 -2.42
N ASP A 19 4.19 -14.57 -2.22
CA ASP A 19 2.78 -14.34 -2.55
C ASP A 19 2.62 -13.54 -3.86
N PHE A 20 3.70 -12.86 -4.30
CA PHE A 20 3.79 -11.97 -5.46
C PHE A 20 3.72 -12.65 -6.84
N LEU A 21 3.93 -13.96 -6.92
CA LEU A 21 3.86 -14.72 -8.18
C LEU A 21 2.42 -15.00 -8.61
N ASP A 22 1.47 -14.96 -7.68
CA ASP A 22 0.05 -15.13 -7.97
C ASP A 22 -0.63 -13.77 -8.20
N GLU A 23 -1.16 -13.58 -9.41
CA GLU A 23 -1.84 -12.33 -9.81
C GLU A 23 -3.01 -11.98 -8.88
N HIS A 24 -3.66 -12.98 -8.28
CA HIS A 24 -4.84 -12.80 -7.47
C HIS A 24 -4.48 -12.28 -6.08
N ILE A 25 -3.40 -12.79 -5.46
CA ILE A 25 -3.04 -12.39 -4.11
C ILE A 25 -2.32 -11.02 -4.09
N GLY A 26 -1.56 -10.71 -5.15
CA GLY A 26 -1.06 -9.34 -5.37
C GLY A 26 -2.19 -8.30 -5.48
N TYR A 27 -3.30 -8.63 -6.16
CA TYR A 27 -4.44 -7.71 -6.29
C TYR A 27 -5.18 -7.49 -4.97
N GLU A 28 -5.46 -8.55 -4.21
CA GLU A 28 -6.17 -8.40 -2.93
C GLU A 28 -5.34 -7.65 -1.89
N THR A 29 -4.01 -7.84 -1.90
CA THR A 29 -3.08 -7.08 -1.07
C THR A 29 -3.16 -5.58 -1.37
N ILE A 30 -3.12 -5.19 -2.64
CA ILE A 30 -3.28 -3.78 -3.06
C ILE A 30 -4.67 -3.25 -2.69
N ALA A 31 -5.72 -4.07 -2.86
CA ALA A 31 -7.08 -3.69 -2.52
C ALA A 31 -7.24 -3.42 -1.01
N ARG A 32 -6.63 -4.24 -0.14
CA ARG A 32 -6.59 -4.02 1.31
C ARG A 32 -5.88 -2.70 1.67
N ILE A 33 -4.72 -2.42 1.08
CA ILE A 33 -4.01 -1.15 1.28
C ILE A 33 -4.88 0.02 0.81
N HIS A 34 -5.51 -0.09 -0.36
CA HIS A 34 -6.40 0.93 -0.91
C HIS A 34 -7.63 1.19 -0.01
N ARG A 35 -8.15 0.17 0.67
CA ARG A 35 -9.24 0.30 1.66
C ARG A 35 -8.78 0.86 3.01
N GLY A 36 -7.48 1.04 3.22
CA GLY A 36 -6.91 1.50 4.49
C GLY A 36 -6.76 0.39 5.53
N GLU A 37 -6.82 -0.88 5.12
CA GLU A 37 -6.55 -2.04 5.99
C GLU A 37 -5.04 -2.19 6.23
N ILE A 38 -4.44 -1.18 6.87
CA ILE A 38 -2.99 -1.05 7.08
C ILE A 38 -2.53 -1.54 8.45
N ASP A 39 -3.45 -1.92 9.33
CA ASP A 39 -3.19 -2.35 10.72
C ASP A 39 -2.24 -3.56 10.77
N ASP A 40 -2.43 -4.51 9.86
CA ASP A 40 -1.57 -5.68 9.71
C ASP A 40 -0.12 -5.28 9.39
N TRP A 41 0.05 -4.31 8.50
CA TRP A 41 1.36 -3.76 8.11
C TRP A 41 2.04 -3.04 9.26
N ILE A 42 1.28 -2.30 10.06
CA ILE A 42 1.79 -1.62 11.26
C ILE A 42 2.22 -2.63 12.33
N ARG A 43 1.46 -3.72 12.50
CA ARG A 43 1.82 -4.82 13.40
C ARG A 43 3.13 -5.49 12.98
N ASP A 44 3.29 -5.79 11.69
CA ASP A 44 4.52 -6.38 11.17
C ASP A 44 5.71 -5.40 11.26
N LEU A 45 5.49 -4.12 10.99
CA LEU A 45 6.49 -3.07 11.14
C LEU A 45 6.97 -2.94 12.60
N ALA A 46 6.05 -3.01 13.57
CA ALA A 46 6.37 -3.00 14.98
C ALA A 46 7.11 -4.28 15.42
N ALA A 47 6.70 -5.44 14.89
CA ALA A 47 7.31 -6.74 15.19
C ALA A 47 8.72 -6.89 14.61
N SER A 48 9.03 -6.16 13.53
CA SER A 48 10.36 -6.11 12.92
C SER A 48 11.44 -5.59 13.89
N GLY A 49 11.06 -4.74 14.85
CA GLY A 49 11.99 -4.17 15.84
C GLY A 49 13.00 -3.17 15.24
N LEU A 50 12.92 -2.88 13.94
CA LEU A 50 13.79 -1.94 13.23
C LEU A 50 13.40 -0.46 13.47
N PHE A 51 12.16 -0.21 13.90
CA PHE A 51 11.62 1.13 14.07
C PHE A 51 11.21 1.37 15.53
N SER A 52 11.43 2.59 16.00
CA SER A 52 10.95 3.01 17.32
C SER A 52 9.42 3.10 17.32
N ALA A 53 8.80 2.94 18.48
CA ALA A 53 7.34 3.08 18.62
C ALA A 53 6.80 4.43 18.11
N ALA A 54 7.60 5.51 18.21
CA ALA A 54 7.25 6.82 17.67
C ALA A 54 7.26 6.86 16.13
N GLU A 55 8.18 6.13 15.49
CA GLU A 55 8.26 6.02 14.03
C GLU A 55 7.11 5.18 13.48
N VAL A 56 6.78 4.07 14.15
CA VAL A 56 5.61 3.24 13.81
C VAL A 56 4.31 4.04 13.90
N ARG A 57 4.12 4.82 14.96
CA ARG A 57 2.97 5.73 15.12
C ARG A 57 2.89 6.81 14.03
N ALA A 58 4.04 7.34 13.62
CA ALA A 58 4.10 8.33 12.55
C ALA A 58 3.75 7.71 11.19
N ALA A 59 4.24 6.49 10.92
CA ALA A 59 3.89 5.72 9.74
C ALA A 59 2.39 5.38 9.69
N GLU A 60 1.83 4.88 10.80
CA GLU A 60 0.39 4.62 10.98
C GLU A 60 -0.46 5.83 10.59
N LEU A 61 -0.14 7.01 11.16
CA LEU A 61 -0.88 8.24 10.88
C LEU A 61 -0.72 8.70 9.43
N ALA A 62 0.47 8.56 8.85
CA ALA A 62 0.76 8.96 7.48
C ALA A 62 0.04 8.05 6.47
N TRP A 63 0.10 6.74 6.68
CA TRP A 63 -0.52 5.74 5.80
C TRP A 63 -2.04 5.75 5.90
N HIS A 64 -2.63 6.01 7.07
CA HIS A 64 -4.08 6.20 7.18
C HIS A 64 -4.57 7.44 6.43
N LYS A 65 -3.77 8.51 6.41
CA LYS A 65 -4.10 9.73 5.65
C LYS A 65 -3.89 9.56 4.16
N ASN A 66 -2.86 8.82 3.77
CA ASN A 66 -2.53 8.57 2.37
C ASN A 66 -1.95 7.16 2.20
N PRO A 67 -2.79 6.16 1.88
CA PRO A 67 -2.34 4.76 1.74
C PRO A 67 -1.39 4.56 0.56
N ARG A 68 -1.33 5.53 -0.37
CA ARG A 68 -0.32 5.59 -1.44
C ARG A 68 1.11 5.59 -0.89
N LEU A 69 1.35 6.20 0.27
CA LEU A 69 2.68 6.23 0.88
C LEU A 69 3.20 4.85 1.30
N LEU A 70 2.30 3.94 1.68
CA LEU A 70 2.66 2.54 1.94
C LEU A 70 3.02 1.82 0.65
N LEU A 71 2.28 2.07 -0.43
CA LEU A 71 2.58 1.53 -1.75
C LEU A 71 3.93 2.02 -2.27
N ASP A 72 4.19 3.32 -2.22
CA ASP A 72 5.46 3.93 -2.63
C ASP A 72 6.64 3.33 -1.84
N ALA A 73 6.45 3.08 -0.53
CA ALA A 73 7.44 2.35 0.26
C ALA A 73 7.66 0.97 -0.34
N LEU A 74 6.63 0.11 -0.45
CA LEU A 74 6.78 -1.26 -0.96
C LEU A 74 7.42 -1.34 -2.36
N LEU A 75 7.29 -0.29 -3.17
CA LEU A 75 7.83 -0.22 -4.53
C LEU A 75 9.24 0.37 -4.64
N GLU A 76 9.81 0.92 -3.58
CA GLU A 76 11.12 1.61 -3.60
C GLU A 76 12.27 0.69 -4.04
N ASP A 77 12.22 -0.60 -3.68
CA ASP A 77 13.24 -1.62 -4.00
C ASP A 77 12.74 -2.65 -5.04
N ALA A 78 11.51 -2.48 -5.55
CA ALA A 78 10.90 -3.43 -6.47
C ALA A 78 11.39 -3.22 -7.91
N ASP A 79 11.47 -4.31 -8.68
CA ASP A 79 11.76 -4.21 -10.12
C ASP A 79 10.72 -3.38 -10.88
N GLU A 80 11.16 -2.74 -11.96
CA GLU A 80 10.32 -1.84 -12.78
C GLU A 80 9.03 -2.51 -13.32
N VAL A 81 9.08 -3.84 -13.52
CA VAL A 81 7.93 -4.66 -13.94
C VAL A 81 6.90 -4.76 -12.81
N SER A 82 7.35 -4.98 -11.58
CA SER A 82 6.50 -4.99 -10.39
C SER A 82 5.91 -3.60 -10.17
N VAL A 83 6.71 -2.54 -10.23
CA VAL A 83 6.22 -1.15 -10.12
C VAL A 83 5.06 -0.88 -11.10
N LYS A 84 5.26 -1.17 -12.39
CA LYS A 84 4.22 -0.96 -13.42
C LYS A 84 2.95 -1.77 -13.15
N ARG A 85 3.08 -3.03 -12.73
CA ARG A 85 1.92 -3.89 -12.44
C ARG A 85 1.09 -3.35 -11.28
N TRP A 86 1.75 -2.90 -10.23
CA TRP A 86 1.11 -2.37 -9.02
C TRP A 86 0.45 -1.01 -9.27
N GLU A 87 1.08 -0.14 -10.06
CA GLU A 87 0.48 1.12 -10.52
C GLU A 87 -0.81 0.89 -11.34
N ILE A 88 -0.80 -0.10 -12.25
CA ILE A 88 -1.99 -0.47 -13.03
C ILE A 88 -3.12 -0.98 -12.13
N ALA A 89 -2.80 -1.82 -11.14
CA ALA A 89 -3.77 -2.34 -10.19
C ALA A 89 -4.36 -1.22 -9.32
N TRP A 90 -3.52 -0.32 -8.81
CA TRP A 90 -3.94 0.85 -8.05
C TRP A 90 -4.87 1.76 -8.86
N ALA A 91 -4.50 2.08 -10.10
CA ALA A 91 -5.32 2.92 -10.98
C ALA A 91 -6.69 2.28 -11.30
N ARG A 92 -6.77 0.94 -11.35
CA ARG A 92 -8.05 0.23 -11.50
C ARG A 92 -8.92 0.36 -10.25
N LEU A 93 -8.34 0.22 -9.05
CA LEU A 93 -9.03 0.37 -7.78
C LEU A 93 -9.50 1.82 -7.54
N ASP A 94 -8.67 2.80 -7.89
CA ASP A 94 -9.01 4.22 -7.83
C ASP A 94 -10.23 4.52 -8.70
N ARG A 95 -10.23 4.04 -9.95
CA ARG A 95 -11.39 4.15 -10.85
C ARG A 95 -12.65 3.49 -10.29
N GLN A 96 -12.52 2.31 -9.68
CA GLN A 96 -13.65 1.59 -9.08
C GLN A 96 -14.22 2.34 -7.88
N SER A 97 -13.37 2.84 -6.98
CA SER A 97 -13.81 3.61 -5.82
C SER A 97 -14.45 4.94 -6.21
N HIS A 98 -13.94 5.60 -7.26
CA HIS A 98 -14.55 6.79 -7.83
C HIS A 98 -15.93 6.50 -8.46
N SER A 99 -16.10 5.33 -9.09
CA SER A 99 -17.39 4.93 -9.68
C SER A 99 -18.45 4.50 -8.67
N VAL A 100 -18.04 4.11 -7.44
CA VAL A 100 -18.94 3.75 -6.34
C VAL A 100 -19.48 4.98 -5.60
N HIS A 101 -19.00 6.20 -5.92
CA HIS A 101 -19.68 7.43 -5.54
C HIS A 101 -20.73 7.75 -6.61
N PRO A 102 -22.03 7.42 -6.42
CA PRO A 102 -23.04 7.78 -7.40
C PRO A 102 -23.08 9.31 -7.48
N ALA A 103 -22.76 9.85 -8.65
CA ALA A 103 -23.20 11.18 -9.01
C ALA A 103 -24.70 11.28 -8.67
N PRO A 104 -25.16 12.30 -7.92
CA PRO A 104 -26.58 12.49 -7.72
C PRO A 104 -27.19 12.64 -9.11
N VAL A 105 -27.99 11.64 -9.50
CA VAL A 105 -28.82 11.68 -10.68
C VAL A 105 -29.75 12.87 -10.54
N ALA A 106 -29.33 14.01 -11.09
CA ALA A 106 -30.18 15.15 -11.29
C ALA A 106 -31.12 14.79 -12.44
N GLU A 107 -32.28 14.23 -12.06
CA GLU A 107 -33.46 14.14 -12.90
C GLU A 107 -33.86 15.56 -13.34
N HIS A 108 -33.57 15.91 -14.58
CA HIS A 108 -34.18 16.99 -15.34
C HIS A 108 -34.07 16.61 -16.82
N GLY A 109 -35.12 16.47 -17.62
CA GLY A 109 -36.57 16.61 -17.51
C GLY A 109 -37.15 16.25 -18.87
#